data_AF-A0A928F267-F1
#
_entry.id   AF-A0A928F267-F1
#
_cell.length_a   1.000
_cell.length_b   1.000
_cell.length_c   1.000
_cell.angle_alpha   90.00
_cell.angle_beta   90.00
_cell.angle_gamma   90.00
#
_symmetry.space_group_name_H-M   'P 1'
#
loop_
_entity.id
_entity.type
_entity.pdbx_description
1 polymer ?
#
loop_
_entity_poly.entity_id
_entity_poly.type
_entity_poly.pdbx_seq_one_letter_code
_entity_poly.pdbx_strand_id
1 'polypeptide(L)'
;MKKGFLTVIILLIVTWTFTAVMLMLLPDTVPAHYNAAGEVDRFGSKYEQLILPAFMTLLAACFLWVIGKKSIHGEKRSLLKTCIVMQAILLALFVSFALRALLFGNTAIVLPDVWRVTAAVLGVALSLIGLLLGEVPRNRFLGLRTKWSLSSDVVWKKSQRFAGVTGVAAGGVMLLVSCLCHGLVAMALTLGVPVLWGIVGVVASYRYAKEQAEQDGK
;
A
#
# COMPACT_ATOMS: atom_id res chain seq x y z
N MET A 1 -5.06 11.14 -19.70
CA MET A 1 -4.25 11.86 -18.69
C MET A 1 -5.10 12.77 -17.82
N LYS A 2 -5.85 13.74 -18.37
CA LYS A 2 -6.74 14.65 -17.60
C LYS A 2 -7.61 13.94 -16.56
N LYS A 3 -8.26 12.83 -16.93
CA LYS A 3 -9.06 11.99 -16.01
C LYS A 3 -8.29 11.52 -14.77
N GLY A 4 -7.02 11.10 -14.91
CA GLY A 4 -6.24 10.62 -13.77
C GLY A 4 -5.75 11.73 -12.84
N PHE A 5 -5.40 12.91 -13.39
CA PHE A 5 -5.15 14.09 -12.56
C PHE A 5 -6.39 14.46 -11.75
N LEU A 6 -7.55 14.48 -12.41
CA LEU A 6 -8.82 14.72 -11.74
C LEU A 6 -9.09 13.67 -10.65
N THR A 7 -8.80 12.39 -10.88
CA THR A 7 -8.91 11.34 -9.85
C THR A 7 -8.03 11.62 -8.63
N VAL A 8 -6.78 12.05 -8.82
CA VAL A 8 -5.90 12.42 -7.68
C VAL A 8 -6.49 13.59 -6.89
N ILE A 9 -6.98 14.63 -7.57
CA ILE A 9 -7.61 15.79 -6.91
C ILE A 9 -8.88 15.37 -6.15
N ILE A 10 -9.73 14.53 -6.74
CA ILE A 10 -10.92 14.00 -6.07
C ILE A 10 -10.53 13.22 -4.81
N LEU A 11 -9.51 12.35 -4.88
CA LEU A 11 -9.05 11.59 -3.71
C LEU A 11 -8.54 12.52 -2.60
N LEU A 12 -7.83 13.60 -2.93
CA LEU A 12 -7.39 14.58 -1.94
C LEU A 12 -8.55 15.34 -1.33
N ILE A 13 -9.54 15.76 -2.13
CA ILE A 13 -10.75 16.41 -1.62
C ILE A 13 -11.49 15.47 -0.67
N VAL A 14 -11.69 14.20 -1.06
CA VAL A 14 -12.32 13.20 -0.20
C VAL A 14 -11.53 13.03 1.10
N THR A 15 -10.21 12.95 1.03
CA THR A 15 -9.33 12.82 2.21
C THR A 15 -9.50 13.99 3.17
N TRP A 16 -9.43 15.22 2.67
CA TRP A 16 -9.55 16.43 3.51
C TRP A 16 -10.96 16.65 4.04
N THR A 17 -12.00 16.37 3.24
CA THR A 17 -13.39 16.40 3.70
C THR A 17 -13.61 15.37 4.81
N PHE A 18 -13.15 14.14 4.63
CA PHE A 18 -13.24 13.12 5.66
C PHE A 18 -12.48 13.52 6.93
N THR A 19 -11.28 14.11 6.79
CA THR A 19 -10.50 14.63 7.92
C THR A 19 -11.26 15.69 8.69
N ALA A 20 -11.86 16.66 8.00
CA ALA A 20 -12.65 17.73 8.62
C ALA A 20 -13.85 17.16 9.40
N VAL A 21 -14.57 16.20 8.81
CA VAL A 21 -15.68 15.50 9.47
C VAL A 21 -15.19 14.75 10.71
N MET A 22 -14.09 14.00 10.61
CA MET A 22 -13.53 13.28 11.75
C MET A 22 -13.10 14.22 12.88
N LEU A 23 -12.48 15.36 12.58
CA LEU A 23 -12.10 16.34 13.60
C LEU A 23 -13.30 16.96 14.34
N MET A 24 -14.47 17.01 13.70
CA MET A 24 -15.72 17.45 14.35
C MET A 24 -16.33 16.36 15.25
N LEU A 25 -16.19 15.09 14.86
CA LEU A 25 -16.81 13.96 15.56
C LEU A 25 -15.95 13.36 16.68
N LEU A 26 -14.62 13.46 16.56
CA LEU A 26 -13.70 12.85 17.50
C LEU A 26 -13.60 13.64 18.81
N PRO A 27 -13.49 12.92 19.95
CA PRO A 27 -13.12 13.55 21.21
C PRO A 27 -11.70 14.11 21.14
N ASP A 28 -11.34 15.03 22.03
CA ASP A 28 -10.02 15.69 22.00
C ASP A 28 -8.85 14.71 22.20
N THR A 29 -9.11 13.59 22.88
CA THR A 29 -8.15 12.52 23.13
C THR A 29 -8.61 11.22 22.48
N VAL A 30 -7.76 10.63 21.63
CA VAL A 30 -8.06 9.42 20.84
C VAL A 30 -6.93 8.38 20.96
N PRO A 31 -7.21 7.08 20.74
CA PRO A 31 -6.16 6.08 20.59
C PRO A 31 -5.18 6.45 19.48
N ALA A 32 -3.89 6.43 19.81
CA ALA A 32 -2.87 6.94 18.92
C ALA A 32 -1.69 5.95 18.72
N HIS A 33 -1.68 4.84 19.46
CA HIS A 33 -0.81 3.69 19.22
C HIS A 33 -1.47 2.41 19.76
N TYR A 34 -1.09 1.26 19.19
CA TYR A 34 -1.54 -0.07 19.60
C TYR A 34 -0.32 -0.99 19.80
N ASN A 35 -0.28 -1.71 20.91
CA ASN A 35 0.78 -2.67 21.21
C ASN A 35 0.63 -3.97 20.40
N ALA A 36 1.54 -4.94 20.58
CA ALA A 36 1.50 -6.24 19.90
C ALA A 36 0.22 -7.05 20.20
N ALA A 37 -0.36 -6.89 21.39
CA ALA A 37 -1.62 -7.53 21.78
C ALA A 37 -2.85 -6.86 21.14
N GLY A 38 -2.67 -5.75 20.41
CA GLY A 38 -3.77 -4.99 19.79
C GLY A 38 -4.47 -4.04 20.75
N GLU A 39 -3.89 -3.81 21.94
CA GLU A 39 -4.40 -2.93 22.97
C GLU A 39 -3.85 -1.51 22.80
N VAL A 40 -4.61 -0.51 23.22
CA VAL A 40 -4.17 0.89 23.18
C VAL A 40 -3.20 1.15 24.34
N ASP A 41 -1.97 1.50 24.01
CA ASP A 41 -0.91 1.83 24.98
C ASP A 41 -0.51 3.32 24.94
N ARG A 42 -1.01 4.08 23.96
CA ARG A 42 -0.85 5.53 23.88
C ARG A 42 -2.12 6.22 23.39
N PHE A 43 -2.51 7.26 24.10
CA PHE A 43 -3.51 8.23 23.65
C PHE A 43 -2.83 9.50 23.14
N GLY A 44 -3.51 10.19 22.23
CA GLY A 44 -3.00 11.38 21.57
C GLY A 44 -4.11 12.38 21.24
N SER A 45 -3.72 13.55 20.75
CA SER A 45 -4.67 14.58 20.33
C SER A 45 -5.39 14.18 19.05
N LYS A 46 -6.69 14.50 18.90
CA LYS A 46 -7.40 14.30 17.62
C LYS A 46 -6.74 15.00 16.43
N TYR A 47 -5.98 16.08 16.67
CA TYR A 47 -5.24 16.79 15.63
C TYR A 47 -4.07 15.99 15.06
N GLU A 48 -3.60 14.93 15.73
CA GLU A 48 -2.63 13.99 15.15
C GLU A 48 -3.16 13.36 13.84
N GLN A 49 -4.48 13.30 13.64
CA GLN A 49 -5.08 12.83 12.39
C GLN A 49 -4.76 13.70 11.17
N LEU A 50 -4.28 14.93 11.35
CA LEU A 50 -3.85 15.80 10.24
C LEU A 50 -2.55 15.33 9.57
N ILE A 51 -1.73 14.54 10.26
CA ILE A 51 -0.41 14.11 9.79
C ILE A 51 -0.54 13.29 8.50
N LEU A 52 -1.47 12.33 8.45
CA LEU A 52 -1.61 11.43 7.31
C LEU A 52 -2.19 12.13 6.06
N PRO A 53 -3.27 12.94 6.12
CA PRO A 53 -3.73 13.78 5.02
C PRO A 53 -2.68 14.77 4.50
N ALA A 54 -1.87 15.36 5.40
CA ALA A 54 -0.78 16.24 5.01
C ALA A 54 0.31 15.47 4.24
N PHE A 55 0.71 14.30 4.74
CA PHE A 55 1.64 13.40 4.05
C PHE A 55 1.10 12.94 2.69
N MET A 56 -0.18 12.56 2.61
CA MET A 56 -0.85 12.19 1.37
C MET A 56 -0.81 13.33 0.35
N THR A 57 -1.08 14.56 0.79
CA THR A 57 -1.01 15.77 -0.06
C THR A 57 0.42 16.01 -0.57
N LEU A 58 1.42 15.93 0.31
CA LEU A 58 2.82 16.07 -0.05
C LEU A 58 3.26 15.00 -1.05
N LEU A 59 2.88 13.74 -0.81
CA LEU A 59 3.18 12.63 -1.70
C LEU A 59 2.55 12.83 -3.08
N ALA A 60 1.26 13.22 -3.14
CA ALA A 60 0.59 13.53 -4.39
C ALA A 60 1.30 14.67 -5.14
N ALA A 61 1.64 15.76 -4.45
CA ALA A 61 2.38 16.88 -5.02
C ALA A 61 3.73 16.44 -5.59
N CYS A 62 4.46 15.57 -4.89
CA CYS A 62 5.73 14.98 -5.37
C CYS A 62 5.54 14.20 -6.67
N PHE A 63 4.55 13.30 -6.74
CA PHE A 63 4.24 12.55 -7.96
C PHE A 63 3.88 13.48 -9.13
N LEU A 64 3.01 14.47 -8.89
CA LEU A 64 2.58 15.41 -9.92
C LEU A 64 3.74 16.28 -10.41
N TRP A 65 4.64 16.69 -9.52
CA TRP A 65 5.87 17.41 -9.87
C TRP A 65 6.79 16.57 -10.75
N VAL A 66 7.02 15.28 -10.41
CA VAL A 66 7.82 14.37 -11.24
C VAL A 66 7.17 14.17 -12.62
N ILE A 67 5.86 13.95 -12.67
CA ILE A 67 5.11 13.77 -13.93
C ILE A 67 5.17 15.04 -14.82
N GLY A 68 5.28 16.22 -14.22
CA GLY A 68 5.44 17.49 -14.91
C GLY A 68 6.78 17.62 -15.67
N LYS A 69 7.81 16.87 -15.28
CA LYS A 69 9.13 16.93 -15.92
C LYS A 69 9.09 16.39 -17.36
N LYS A 70 9.80 17.07 -18.28
CA LYS A 70 9.89 16.69 -19.70
C LYS A 70 10.51 15.30 -19.90
N SER A 71 11.45 14.91 -19.06
CA SER A 71 12.16 13.61 -19.13
C SER A 71 11.28 12.38 -18.89
N ILE A 72 10.03 12.55 -18.45
CA ILE A 72 9.14 11.46 -17.99
C ILE A 72 8.12 11.03 -19.06
N HIS A 73 8.32 11.37 -20.34
CA HIS A 73 7.31 11.24 -21.41
C HIS A 73 6.66 9.83 -21.53
N GLY A 74 7.41 8.74 -21.32
CA GLY A 74 6.90 7.37 -21.39
C GLY A 74 6.34 6.80 -20.08
N GLU A 75 6.62 7.41 -18.94
CA GLU A 75 6.33 6.85 -17.60
C GLU A 75 5.15 7.55 -16.91
N LYS A 76 4.68 8.69 -17.45
CA LYS A 76 3.62 9.52 -16.84
C LYS A 76 2.38 8.73 -16.45
N ARG A 77 1.89 7.86 -17.35
CA ARG A 77 0.69 7.05 -17.10
C ARG A 77 0.90 6.08 -15.94
N SER A 78 2.06 5.43 -15.89
CA SER A 78 2.40 4.47 -14.84
C SER A 78 2.53 5.16 -13.49
N LEU A 79 3.28 6.26 -13.43
CA LEU A 79 3.43 7.09 -12.23
C LEU A 79 2.09 7.63 -11.72
N LEU A 80 1.21 8.07 -12.61
CA LEU A 80 -0.11 8.56 -12.23
C LEU A 80 -0.99 7.44 -11.67
N LYS A 81 -0.99 6.25 -12.29
CA LYS A 81 -1.69 5.06 -11.76
C LYS A 81 -1.16 4.69 -10.37
N THR A 82 0.17 4.67 -10.18
CA THR A 82 0.76 4.40 -8.87
C THR A 82 0.38 5.45 -7.84
N CYS A 83 0.42 6.74 -8.20
CA CYS A 83 -0.03 7.80 -7.31
C CYS A 83 -1.48 7.55 -6.85
N ILE A 84 -2.40 7.27 -7.79
CA ILE A 84 -3.81 6.98 -7.48
C ILE A 84 -3.93 5.77 -6.55
N VAL A 85 -3.23 4.66 -6.83
CA VAL A 85 -3.30 3.45 -6.00
C VAL A 85 -2.71 3.68 -4.61
N MET A 86 -1.58 4.37 -4.50
CA MET A 86 -0.99 4.74 -3.21
C MET A 86 -1.94 5.64 -2.39
N GLN A 87 -2.56 6.64 -3.03
CA GLN A 87 -3.55 7.50 -2.37
C GLN A 87 -4.78 6.70 -1.90
N ALA A 88 -5.27 5.76 -2.71
CA ALA A 88 -6.39 4.91 -2.34
C ALA A 88 -6.05 3.99 -1.15
N ILE A 89 -4.85 3.41 -1.13
CA ILE A 89 -4.37 2.58 -0.01
C ILE A 89 -4.24 3.40 1.27
N LEU A 90 -3.60 4.58 1.19
CA LEU A 90 -3.44 5.46 2.34
C LEU A 90 -4.79 5.97 2.85
N LEU A 91 -5.74 6.29 1.97
CA LEU A 91 -7.10 6.66 2.35
C LEU A 91 -7.82 5.50 3.05
N ALA A 92 -7.70 4.27 2.54
CA ALA A 92 -8.31 3.10 3.18
C ALA A 92 -7.72 2.85 4.59
N LEU A 93 -6.40 2.97 4.74
CA LEU A 93 -5.75 2.90 6.05
C LEU A 93 -6.28 4.02 6.96
N PHE A 94 -6.30 5.26 6.47
CA PHE A 94 -6.74 6.41 7.23
C PHE A 94 -8.18 6.27 7.73
N VAL A 95 -9.12 5.93 6.84
CA VAL A 95 -10.53 5.70 7.19
C VAL A 95 -10.64 4.59 8.22
N SER A 96 -9.90 3.49 8.05
CA SER A 96 -9.96 2.36 8.98
C SER A 96 -9.52 2.73 10.41
N PHE A 97 -8.42 3.48 10.54
CA PHE A 97 -7.91 3.91 11.85
C PHE A 97 -8.75 5.03 12.46
N ALA A 98 -9.25 5.97 11.65
CA ALA A 98 -10.10 7.07 12.13
C ALA A 98 -11.46 6.56 12.63
N LEU A 99 -12.09 5.63 11.92
CA LEU A 99 -13.33 4.99 12.38
C LEU A 99 -13.09 4.17 13.65
N ARG A 100 -11.98 3.44 13.73
CA ARG A 100 -11.61 2.71 14.96
C ARG A 100 -11.43 3.66 16.15
N ALA A 101 -10.79 4.81 15.94
CA ALA A 101 -10.62 5.83 16.97
C ALA A 101 -11.97 6.43 17.40
N LEU A 102 -12.88 6.69 16.46
CA LEU A 102 -14.23 7.21 16.73
C LEU A 102 -15.08 6.22 17.54
N LEU A 103 -14.96 4.94 17.24
CA LEU A 103 -15.73 3.87 17.87
C LEU A 103 -15.05 3.31 19.13
N PHE A 104 -13.90 3.85 19.52
CA PHE A 104 -13.16 3.37 20.68
C PHE A 104 -13.98 3.55 21.97
N GLY A 105 -14.07 2.50 22.78
CA GLY A 105 -14.86 2.49 24.01
C GLY A 105 -16.37 2.27 23.82
N ASN A 106 -16.85 2.14 22.58
CA ASN A 106 -18.25 1.81 22.33
C ASN A 106 -18.48 0.30 22.55
N THR A 107 -19.05 -0.05 23.71
CA THR A 107 -19.32 -1.44 24.11
C THR A 107 -20.42 -2.12 23.30
N ALA A 108 -21.25 -1.37 22.58
CA ALA A 108 -22.30 -1.92 21.72
C ALA A 108 -21.74 -2.44 20.37
N ILE A 109 -20.50 -2.06 20.01
CA ILE A 109 -19.87 -2.42 18.74
C ILE A 109 -18.62 -3.24 19.02
N VAL A 110 -18.63 -4.51 18.61
CA VAL A 110 -17.44 -5.36 18.65
C VAL A 110 -16.55 -5.04 17.46
N LEU A 111 -15.48 -4.28 17.70
CA LEU A 111 -14.50 -3.95 16.67
C LEU A 111 -13.58 -5.16 16.40
N PRO A 112 -13.28 -5.48 15.13
CA PRO A 112 -12.23 -6.44 14.82
C PRO A 112 -10.89 -6.00 15.40
N ASP A 113 -10.07 -6.99 15.76
CA ASP A 113 -8.68 -6.75 16.19
C ASP A 113 -7.90 -5.87 15.20
N VAL A 114 -6.95 -5.08 15.69
CA VAL A 114 -6.21 -4.09 14.86
C VAL A 114 -5.49 -4.79 13.72
N TRP A 115 -4.90 -5.95 13.99
CA TRP A 115 -4.16 -6.71 13.00
C TRP A 115 -5.06 -7.27 11.91
N ARG A 116 -6.34 -7.56 12.20
CA ARG A 116 -7.31 -8.00 11.18
C ARG A 116 -7.69 -6.88 10.24
N VAL A 117 -7.96 -5.69 10.78
CA VAL A 117 -8.25 -4.49 9.97
C VAL A 117 -7.05 -4.15 9.10
N THR A 118 -5.84 -4.15 9.68
CA THR A 118 -4.60 -3.92 8.92
C THR A 118 -4.38 -5.00 7.86
N ALA A 119 -4.64 -6.27 8.17
CA ALA A 119 -4.56 -7.37 7.20
C ALA A 119 -5.51 -7.15 6.01
N ALA A 120 -6.74 -6.69 6.27
CA ALA A 120 -7.72 -6.41 5.22
C ALA A 120 -7.21 -5.33 4.26
N VAL A 121 -6.76 -4.20 4.82
CA VAL A 121 -6.32 -3.05 4.01
C VAL A 121 -5.06 -3.40 3.22
N LEU A 122 -4.08 -4.04 3.86
CA LEU A 122 -2.86 -4.49 3.19
C LEU A 122 -3.12 -5.60 2.17
N GLY A 123 -4.10 -6.48 2.42
CA GLY A 123 -4.50 -7.52 1.47
C GLY A 123 -5.09 -6.96 0.18
N VAL A 124 -5.97 -5.96 0.29
CA VAL A 124 -6.44 -5.18 -0.88
C VAL A 124 -5.28 -4.45 -1.55
N ALA A 125 -4.41 -3.80 -0.76
CA ALA A 125 -3.27 -3.05 -1.28
C ALA A 125 -2.32 -3.93 -2.11
N LEU A 126 -1.88 -5.08 -1.57
CA LEU A 126 -1.02 -6.02 -2.26
C LEU A 126 -1.69 -6.60 -3.51
N SER A 127 -3.00 -6.86 -3.46
CA SER A 127 -3.74 -7.31 -4.64
C SER A 127 -3.73 -6.26 -5.75
N LEU A 128 -4.02 -5.01 -5.42
CA LEU A 128 -4.00 -3.90 -6.39
C LEU A 128 -2.60 -3.65 -6.95
N ILE A 129 -1.58 -3.67 -6.09
CA ILE A 129 -0.17 -3.55 -6.52
C ILE A 129 0.20 -4.73 -7.44
N GLY A 130 -0.19 -5.95 -7.07
CA GLY A 130 0.08 -7.15 -7.86
C GLY A 130 -0.52 -7.07 -9.26
N LEU A 131 -1.77 -6.63 -9.36
CA LEU A 131 -2.44 -6.39 -10.65
C LEU A 131 -1.74 -5.32 -11.49
N LEU A 132 -1.20 -4.28 -10.86
CA LEU A 132 -0.44 -3.25 -11.57
C LEU A 132 0.91 -3.77 -12.08
N LEU A 133 1.65 -4.53 -11.25
CA LEU A 133 3.03 -4.94 -11.56
C LEU A 133 3.13 -5.74 -12.87
N GLY A 134 2.17 -6.64 -13.14
CA GLY A 134 2.19 -7.50 -14.33
C GLY A 134 2.23 -6.75 -15.66
N GLU A 135 1.80 -5.49 -15.69
CA GLU A 135 1.72 -4.65 -16.90
C GLU A 135 2.81 -3.57 -16.97
N VAL A 136 3.69 -3.46 -15.97
CA VAL A 136 4.63 -2.33 -15.87
C VAL A 136 5.85 -2.57 -16.76
N PRO A 137 6.06 -1.74 -17.80
CA PRO A 137 7.29 -1.80 -18.60
C PRO A 137 8.50 -1.34 -17.77
N ARG A 138 9.71 -1.69 -18.22
CA ARG A 138 10.93 -1.24 -17.54
C ARG A 138 10.96 0.28 -17.55
N ASN A 139 11.11 0.85 -16.36
CA ASN A 139 10.97 2.29 -16.10
C ASN A 139 11.95 2.71 -14.99
N ARG A 140 11.92 3.95 -14.50
CA ARG A 140 12.85 4.44 -13.45
C ARG A 140 12.34 4.27 -12.03
N PHE A 141 11.02 4.19 -11.82
CA PHE A 141 10.42 4.41 -10.50
C PHE A 141 9.67 3.21 -9.91
N LEU A 142 9.10 2.34 -10.73
CA LEU A 142 8.07 1.36 -10.34
C LEU A 142 8.49 -0.05 -10.72
N GLY A 143 8.12 -1.00 -9.87
CA GLY A 143 8.36 -2.44 -10.07
C GLY A 143 9.29 -3.04 -9.02
N LEU A 144 9.44 -4.35 -9.07
CA LEU A 144 10.53 -5.07 -8.39
C LEU A 144 11.86 -4.68 -9.05
N ARG A 145 12.67 -3.85 -8.39
CA ARG A 145 13.90 -3.26 -8.93
C ARG A 145 15.15 -3.80 -8.22
N THR A 146 15.52 -5.02 -8.58
CA THR A 146 16.79 -5.62 -8.13
C THR A 146 17.84 -5.42 -9.21
N LYS A 147 19.13 -5.58 -8.85
CA LYS A 147 20.22 -5.61 -9.86
C LYS A 147 19.94 -6.66 -10.95
N TRP A 148 19.24 -7.74 -10.59
CA TRP A 148 18.86 -8.82 -11.49
C TRP A 148 17.65 -8.49 -12.36
N SER A 149 16.57 -7.92 -11.80
CA SER A 149 15.39 -7.60 -12.61
C SER A 149 15.66 -6.51 -13.66
N LEU A 150 16.69 -5.69 -13.44
CA LEU A 150 17.11 -4.64 -14.37
C LEU A 150 18.09 -5.12 -15.46
N SER A 151 18.54 -6.37 -15.43
CA SER A 151 19.58 -6.88 -16.33
C SER A 151 19.15 -6.92 -17.80
N SER A 152 17.89 -7.22 -18.08
CA SER A 152 17.31 -7.20 -19.43
C SER A 152 15.80 -6.96 -19.39
N ASP A 153 15.20 -6.56 -20.51
CA ASP A 153 13.74 -6.39 -20.62
C ASP A 153 12.98 -7.72 -20.47
N VAL A 154 13.61 -8.84 -20.85
CA VAL A 154 13.04 -10.19 -20.68
C VAL A 154 12.97 -10.54 -19.19
N VAL A 155 14.07 -10.37 -18.46
CA VAL A 155 14.15 -10.65 -17.02
C VAL A 155 13.24 -9.70 -16.24
N TRP A 156 13.16 -8.43 -16.65
CA TRP A 156 12.21 -7.47 -16.11
C TRP A 156 10.78 -7.99 -16.21
N LYS A 157 10.33 -8.34 -17.42
CA LYS A 157 8.95 -8.80 -17.67
C LYS A 157 8.61 -10.06 -16.88
N LYS A 158 9.52 -11.04 -16.82
CA LYS A 158 9.35 -12.26 -16.00
C LYS A 158 9.23 -11.91 -14.50
N SER A 159 10.13 -11.07 -14.00
CA SER A 159 10.17 -10.66 -12.59
C SER A 159 8.90 -9.90 -12.18
N GLN A 160 8.45 -8.93 -12.98
CA GLN A 160 7.24 -8.16 -12.67
C GLN A 160 5.98 -9.00 -12.74
N ARG A 161 5.85 -9.89 -13.74
CA ARG A 161 4.71 -10.81 -13.84
C ARG A 161 4.63 -11.74 -12.63
N PHE A 162 5.77 -12.31 -12.23
CA PHE A 162 5.84 -13.17 -11.06
C PHE A 162 5.50 -12.42 -9.77
N ALA A 163 6.10 -11.25 -9.54
CA ALA A 163 5.80 -10.40 -8.40
C ALA A 163 4.32 -9.97 -8.39
N GLY A 164 3.74 -9.73 -9.57
CA GLY A 164 2.33 -9.40 -9.74
C GLY A 164 1.40 -10.51 -9.29
N VAL A 165 1.57 -11.72 -9.84
CA VAL A 165 0.75 -12.90 -9.51
C VAL A 165 0.88 -13.27 -8.03
N THR A 166 2.12 -13.33 -7.53
CA THR A 166 2.37 -13.65 -6.12
C THR A 166 1.89 -12.54 -5.18
N GLY A 167 1.85 -11.29 -5.63
CA GLY A 167 1.30 -10.16 -4.87
C GLY A 167 -0.21 -10.27 -4.70
N VAL A 168 -0.93 -10.67 -5.75
CA VAL A 168 -2.37 -10.98 -5.66
C VAL A 168 -2.62 -12.18 -4.74
N ALA A 169 -1.80 -13.23 -4.84
CA ALA A 169 -1.91 -14.39 -3.95
C ALA A 169 -1.65 -14.00 -2.48
N ALA A 170 -0.58 -13.24 -2.21
CA ALA A 170 -0.27 -12.73 -0.87
C ALA A 170 -1.41 -11.83 -0.34
N GLY A 171 -1.97 -10.98 -1.19
CA GLY A 171 -3.15 -10.18 -0.85
C GLY A 171 -4.36 -11.03 -0.48
N GLY A 172 -4.64 -12.09 -1.23
CA GLY A 172 -5.68 -13.07 -0.90
C GLY A 172 -5.44 -13.77 0.44
N VAL A 173 -4.20 -14.19 0.72
CA VAL A 173 -3.83 -14.74 2.04
C VAL A 173 -4.09 -13.74 3.15
N MET A 174 -3.74 -12.46 2.97
CA MET A 174 -4.00 -11.43 3.98
C MET A 174 -5.49 -11.16 4.21
N LEU A 175 -6.32 -11.26 3.16
CA LEU A 175 -7.78 -11.19 3.31
C LEU A 175 -8.32 -12.39 4.10
N LEU A 176 -7.76 -13.58 3.92
CA LEU A 176 -8.09 -14.75 4.76
C LEU A 176 -7.66 -14.54 6.21
N VAL A 177 -6.46 -13.99 6.45
CA VAL A 177 -5.97 -13.65 7.79
C VAL A 177 -6.92 -12.66 8.49
N SER A 178 -7.41 -11.66 7.77
CA SER A 178 -8.40 -10.70 8.29
C SER A 178 -9.69 -11.37 8.80
N CYS A 179 -10.14 -12.43 8.12
CA CYS A 179 -11.36 -13.13 8.49
C CYS A 179 -11.15 -14.21 9.56
N LEU A 180 -10.00 -14.90 9.55
CA LEU A 180 -9.81 -16.16 10.26
C LEU A 180 -8.85 -16.10 11.44
N CYS A 181 -7.93 -15.13 11.49
CA CYS A 181 -6.87 -15.05 12.51
C CYS A 181 -7.09 -13.90 13.49
N HIS A 182 -6.53 -14.02 14.70
CA HIS A 182 -6.65 -13.01 15.77
C HIS A 182 -5.35 -12.88 16.56
N GLY A 183 -5.16 -11.74 17.23
CA GLY A 183 -4.08 -11.50 18.18
C GLY A 183 -2.69 -11.67 17.56
N LEU A 184 -1.76 -12.30 18.30
CA LEU A 184 -0.37 -12.46 17.88
C LEU A 184 -0.21 -13.25 16.56
N VAL A 185 -1.11 -14.19 16.27
CA VAL A 185 -1.08 -14.93 15.00
C VAL A 185 -1.45 -14.01 13.84
N ALA A 186 -2.50 -13.18 13.99
CA ALA A 186 -2.85 -12.19 12.99
C ALA A 186 -1.72 -11.16 12.80
N MET A 187 -1.11 -10.68 13.88
CA MET A 187 0.06 -9.79 13.82
C MET A 187 1.20 -10.42 13.01
N ALA A 188 1.62 -11.63 13.38
CA ALA A 188 2.75 -12.32 12.76
C ALA A 188 2.52 -12.54 11.26
N LEU A 189 1.31 -12.93 10.86
CA LEU A 189 0.96 -13.13 9.45
C LEU A 189 0.86 -11.81 8.69
N THR A 190 0.25 -10.78 9.29
CA THR A 190 0.13 -9.45 8.66
C THR A 190 1.48 -8.81 8.38
N LEU A 191 2.47 -9.02 9.26
CA LEU A 191 3.84 -8.53 9.05
C LEU A 191 4.67 -9.49 8.18
N GLY A 192 4.53 -10.79 8.38
CA GLY A 192 5.34 -11.81 7.75
C GLY A 192 5.03 -12.02 6.26
N VAL A 193 3.75 -11.99 5.86
CA VAL A 193 3.34 -12.26 4.47
C VAL A 193 3.91 -11.22 3.49
N PRO A 194 3.82 -9.89 3.72
CA PRO A 194 4.43 -8.91 2.82
C PRO A 194 5.95 -9.04 2.72
N VAL A 195 6.62 -9.34 3.85
CA VAL A 195 8.09 -9.53 3.90
C VAL A 195 8.48 -10.76 3.08
N LEU A 196 7.79 -11.88 3.29
CA LEU A 196 8.00 -13.12 2.54
C LEU A 196 7.76 -12.89 1.04
N TRP A 197 6.71 -12.18 0.67
CA TRP A 197 6.44 -11.82 -0.73
C TRP A 197 7.60 -11.02 -1.34
N GLY A 198 8.12 -10.03 -0.61
CA GLY A 198 9.30 -9.27 -1.04
C GLY A 198 10.53 -10.15 -1.26
N ILE A 199 10.84 -11.04 -0.30
CA ILE A 199 11.97 -11.99 -0.39
C ILE A 199 11.79 -12.93 -1.59
N VAL A 200 10.61 -13.53 -1.74
CA VAL A 200 10.28 -14.43 -2.85
C VAL A 200 10.42 -13.73 -4.20
N GLY A 201 9.98 -12.46 -4.30
CA GLY A 201 10.19 -11.63 -5.47
C GLY A 201 11.68 -11.44 -5.79
N VAL A 202 12.49 -11.07 -4.80
CA VAL A 202 13.94 -10.88 -4.98
C VAL A 202 14.62 -12.17 -5.45
N VAL A 203 14.34 -13.30 -4.80
CA VAL A 203 14.89 -14.62 -5.17
C VAL A 203 14.49 -15.00 -6.60
N ALA A 204 13.22 -14.82 -6.96
CA ALA A 204 12.75 -15.09 -8.32
C ALA A 204 13.46 -14.21 -9.36
N SER A 205 13.69 -12.92 -9.06
CA SER A 205 14.41 -12.03 -9.98
C SER A 205 15.85 -12.47 -10.23
N TYR A 206 16.54 -12.98 -9.19
CA TYR A 206 17.87 -13.57 -9.33
C TYR A 206 17.84 -14.82 -10.22
N ARG A 207 16.90 -15.74 -9.98
CA ARG A 207 16.76 -16.96 -10.77
C ARG A 207 16.50 -16.65 -12.25
N TYR A 208 15.60 -15.73 -12.55
CA TYR A 208 15.32 -15.34 -13.94
C TYR A 208 16.51 -14.68 -14.62
N ALA A 209 17.32 -13.90 -13.90
CA ALA A 209 18.55 -13.34 -14.46
C ALA A 209 19.59 -14.41 -14.75
N LYS A 210 19.72 -15.42 -13.87
CA LYS A 210 20.63 -16.54 -14.07
C LYS A 210 20.21 -17.40 -15.27
N GLU A 211 18.94 -17.76 -15.35
CA GLU A 211 18.37 -18.52 -16.49
C GLU A 211 18.57 -17.78 -17.82
N GLN A 212 18.45 -16.44 -17.82
CA GLN A 212 18.70 -15.66 -19.04
C GLN A 212 20.19 -15.64 -19.41
N ALA A 213 21.11 -15.53 -18.45
CA ALA A 213 22.54 -15.55 -18.73
C ALA A 213 22.97 -16.89 -19.36
N GLU A 214 22.48 -18.01 -18.80
CA GLU A 214 22.70 -19.36 -19.34
C GLU A 214 22.17 -19.50 -20.78
N GLN A 215 21.00 -18.92 -21.09
CA GLN A 215 20.42 -18.90 -22.44
C GLN A 215 21.22 -18.03 -23.41
N ASP A 216 21.83 -16.96 -22.92
CA ASP A 216 22.66 -16.04 -23.71
C ASP A 216 24.10 -16.56 -23.94
N GLY A 217 24.43 -17.75 -23.39
CA GLY A 217 25.77 -18.35 -23.49
C GLY A 217 26.83 -17.63 -22.65
N LYS A 218 26.41 -16.96 -21.56
CA LYS A 218 27.27 -16.21 -20.62
C LYS A 218 27.33 -16.89 -19.27
#